data_AF-A0A966WIG1-F1
#
_entry.id   AF-A0A966WIG1-F1
#
_cell.length_a   1.000
_cell.length_b   1.000
_cell.length_c   1.000
_cell.angle_alpha   90.00
_cell.angle_beta   90.00
_cell.angle_gamma   90.00
#
_symmetry.space_group_name_H-M   'P 1'
#
loop_
_entity.id
_entity.type
_entity.pdbx_description
1 polymer ?
#
loop_
_entity_poly.entity_id
_entity_poly.type
_entity_poly.pdbx_seq_one_letter_code
_entity_poly.pdbx_strand_id
1 'polypeptide(L)'
;MQLDFKGKKIALLTKHGKEKIIAPILQRQLNCTVEWTQSVDTDALGTFDRTIARQGTQLQTLRRKVHLGIDASQNTMGVASEGSFVPDPYSGFMPWNIEMVMFVDDLHGLEVVGTAQGSAMSMSGFFRDIDALLQFAQDAGFPSHALMLRPESQTDKRITKGIADIETLKSAFMEAQLQSRNGKVFVENDLRAFCNPTRQKMIEQATEDLVQKMRVSDLSAIYKGNSLAYQAS
;
A
#
# COMPACT_ATOMS: atom_id res chain seq x y z
N MET A 1 26.47 17.79 1.76
CA MET A 1 26.61 17.00 3.01
C MET A 1 25.65 15.84 2.93
N GLN A 2 26.15 14.61 2.80
CA GLN A 2 25.31 13.40 2.77
C GLN A 2 24.72 13.18 4.17
N LEU A 3 23.41 12.98 4.29
CA LEU A 3 22.80 12.67 5.59
C LEU A 3 23.27 11.31 6.09
N ASP A 4 23.79 11.29 7.32
CA ASP A 4 24.18 10.06 8.00
C ASP A 4 23.00 9.53 8.84
N PHE A 5 22.39 8.47 8.35
CA PHE A 5 21.31 7.76 9.02
C PHE A 5 21.82 6.59 9.88
N LYS A 6 23.14 6.40 9.99
CA LYS A 6 23.74 5.29 10.73
C LYS A 6 23.30 5.31 12.19
N GLY A 7 22.68 4.22 12.63
CA GLY A 7 22.17 4.05 14.00
C GLY A 7 20.99 4.95 14.36
N LYS A 8 20.44 5.72 13.41
CA LYS A 8 19.20 6.49 13.62
C LYS A 8 18.00 5.55 13.64
N LYS A 9 17.03 5.85 14.50
CA LYS A 9 15.75 5.15 14.58
C LYS A 9 14.76 5.83 13.65
N ILE A 10 14.09 5.04 12.82
CA ILE A 10 13.07 5.51 11.88
C ILE A 10 11.80 4.70 12.15
N ALA A 11 10.73 5.39 12.54
CA ALA A 11 9.43 4.76 12.72
C ALA A 11 8.90 4.25 11.37
N LEU A 12 8.34 3.05 11.31
CA LEU A 12 7.63 2.57 10.13
C LEU A 12 6.18 2.27 10.50
N LEU A 13 5.26 3.14 10.07
CA LEU A 13 3.82 2.89 10.24
C LEU A 13 3.24 2.27 8.98
N THR A 14 2.98 0.96 9.05
CA THR A 14 2.43 0.21 7.92
C THR A 14 1.70 -1.06 8.35
N LYS A 15 0.80 -1.54 7.50
CA LYS A 15 0.03 -2.78 7.65
C LYS A 15 0.26 -3.71 6.45
N HIS A 16 -0.28 -4.92 6.53
CA HIS A 16 -0.37 -5.89 5.43
C HIS A 16 0.98 -6.42 4.93
N GLY A 17 1.97 -6.59 5.82
CA GLY A 17 3.24 -7.26 5.50
C GLY A 17 4.27 -6.39 4.80
N LYS A 18 3.98 -5.09 4.60
CA LYS A 18 4.86 -4.15 3.88
C LYS A 18 6.17 -3.89 4.61
N GLU A 19 6.19 -4.06 5.93
CA GLU A 19 7.39 -3.92 6.76
C GLU A 19 8.50 -4.88 6.32
N LYS A 20 8.15 -6.09 5.88
CA LYS A 20 9.10 -7.10 5.39
C LYS A 20 9.78 -6.71 4.08
N ILE A 21 9.23 -5.73 3.37
CA ILE A 21 9.78 -5.19 2.11
C ILE A 21 10.57 -3.92 2.40
N ILE A 22 9.93 -2.96 3.09
CA ILE A 22 10.49 -1.62 3.27
C ILE A 22 11.67 -1.62 4.24
N ALA A 23 11.54 -2.28 5.41
CA ALA A 23 12.53 -2.19 6.46
C ALA A 23 13.91 -2.76 6.05
N PRO A 24 14.00 -3.95 5.41
CA PRO A 24 15.30 -4.47 4.99
C PRO A 24 16.02 -3.59 3.96
N ILE A 25 15.28 -2.89 3.09
CA ILE A 25 15.88 -1.97 2.10
C ILE A 25 16.46 -0.76 2.81
N LEU A 26 15.70 -0.12 3.70
CA LEU A 26 16.17 1.05 4.44
C LEU A 26 17.37 0.70 5.32
N GLN A 27 17.29 -0.36 6.11
CA GLN A 27 18.37 -0.77 7.02
C GLN A 27 19.67 -1.05 6.27
N ARG A 28 19.61 -1.78 5.14
CA ARG A 28 20.78 -2.11 4.33
C ARG A 28 21.36 -0.89 3.61
N GLN A 29 20.51 0.00 3.10
CA GLN A 29 20.96 1.10 2.25
C GLN A 29 21.32 2.37 3.03
N LEU A 30 20.75 2.56 4.23
CA LEU A 30 20.95 3.76 5.05
C LEU A 30 21.65 3.47 6.38
N ASN A 31 21.88 2.21 6.75
CA ASN A 31 22.43 1.78 8.05
C ASN A 31 21.63 2.27 9.27
N CYS A 32 20.34 2.55 9.08
CA CYS A 32 19.41 2.93 10.13
C CYS A 32 18.83 1.70 10.85
N THR A 33 18.11 1.94 11.95
CA THR A 33 17.23 0.97 12.61
C THR A 33 15.79 1.33 12.29
N VAL A 34 15.01 0.39 11.77
CA VAL A 34 13.58 0.61 11.51
C VAL A 34 12.76 0.08 12.67
N GLU A 35 11.99 0.95 13.30
CA GLU A 35 11.07 0.60 14.38
C GLU A 35 9.67 0.50 13.79
N TRP A 36 9.26 -0.73 13.44
CA TRP A 36 7.93 -0.98 12.94
C TRP A 36 6.90 -0.81 14.05
N THR A 37 5.84 -0.06 13.75
CA THR A 37 4.70 0.11 14.65
C THR A 37 3.39 -0.23 13.95
N GLN A 38 2.50 -0.88 14.72
CA GLN A 38 1.10 -1.11 14.38
C GLN A 38 0.15 -0.43 15.38
N SER A 39 0.68 0.44 16.24
CA SER A 39 -0.09 1.07 17.32
C SER A 39 -1.22 1.98 16.84
N VAL A 40 -1.18 2.37 15.55
CA VAL A 40 -2.24 3.14 14.90
C VAL A 40 -2.92 2.29 13.82
N ASP A 41 -4.25 2.24 13.88
CA ASP A 41 -5.03 1.60 12.82
C ASP A 41 -5.01 2.46 11.54
N THR A 42 -4.10 2.11 10.62
CA THR A 42 -4.00 2.81 9.33
C THR A 42 -5.13 2.49 8.35
N ASP A 43 -5.90 1.42 8.57
CA ASP A 43 -7.07 1.12 7.72
C ASP A 43 -8.18 2.16 7.93
N ALA A 44 -8.18 2.86 9.08
CA ALA A 44 -9.04 4.03 9.33
C ALA A 44 -8.78 5.20 8.38
N LEU A 45 -7.64 5.22 7.68
CA LEU A 45 -7.31 6.22 6.67
C LEU A 45 -7.82 5.84 5.26
N GLY A 46 -8.38 4.64 5.10
CA GLY A 46 -8.95 4.11 3.86
C GLY A 46 -8.45 2.70 3.55
N THR A 47 -9.30 1.88 2.93
CA THR A 47 -9.00 0.48 2.60
C THR A 47 -9.24 0.15 1.12
N PHE A 48 -8.47 -0.80 0.59
CA PHE A 48 -8.60 -1.25 -0.81
C PHE A 48 -9.88 -2.03 -1.08
N ASP A 49 -10.48 -2.62 -0.05
CA ASP A 49 -11.73 -3.37 -0.16
C ASP A 49 -12.98 -2.47 -0.11
N ARG A 50 -12.81 -1.13 -0.10
CA ARG A 50 -13.88 -0.13 -0.10
C ARG A 50 -14.74 -0.13 1.18
N THR A 51 -14.30 -0.78 2.26
CA THR A 51 -15.02 -0.73 3.54
C THR A 51 -14.86 0.60 4.27
N ILE A 52 -13.70 1.26 4.12
CA ILE A 52 -13.43 2.60 4.62
C ILE A 52 -12.95 3.47 3.45
N ALA A 53 -13.63 4.58 3.19
CA ALA A 53 -13.24 5.51 2.14
C ALA A 53 -12.00 6.33 2.56
N ARG A 54 -11.07 6.53 1.61
CA ARG A 54 -9.92 7.41 1.81
C ARG A 54 -10.35 8.86 1.94
N GLN A 55 -9.74 9.59 2.88
CA GLN A 55 -9.93 11.03 3.03
C GLN A 55 -8.77 11.78 2.37
N GLY A 56 -9.08 12.59 1.35
CA GLY A 56 -8.08 13.36 0.60
C GLY A 56 -7.29 12.54 -0.43
N THR A 57 -6.19 13.10 -0.91
CA THR A 57 -5.34 12.48 -1.93
C THR A 57 -4.46 11.37 -1.34
N GLN A 58 -3.89 10.51 -2.20
CA GLN A 58 -2.90 9.50 -1.79
C GLN A 58 -1.73 10.12 -1.03
N LEU A 59 -1.21 11.26 -1.51
CA LEU A 59 -0.09 11.98 -0.88
C LEU A 59 -0.48 12.57 0.48
N GLN A 60 -1.67 13.17 0.61
CA GLN A 60 -2.16 13.71 1.88
C GLN A 60 -2.34 12.59 2.92
N THR A 61 -2.91 11.45 2.49
CA THR A 61 -3.06 10.26 3.34
C THR A 61 -1.69 9.73 3.79
N LEU A 62 -0.74 9.66 2.86
CA LEU A 62 0.62 9.22 3.13
C LEU A 62 1.31 10.11 4.17
N ARG A 63 1.27 11.44 3.97
CA ARG A 63 1.87 12.40 4.91
C ARG A 63 1.29 12.25 6.31
N ARG A 64 -0.05 12.22 6.42
CA ARG A 64 -0.73 12.01 7.71
C ARG A 64 -0.27 10.71 8.37
N LYS A 65 -0.14 9.65 7.60
CA LYS A 65 0.30 8.34 8.09
C LYS A 65 1.75 8.36 8.58
N VAL A 66 2.66 9.05 7.90
CA VAL A 66 4.04 9.19 8.39
C VAL A 66 4.06 9.86 9.76
N HIS A 67 3.39 11.01 9.91
CA HIS A 67 3.37 11.75 11.19
C HIS A 67 2.71 10.95 12.32
N LEU A 68 1.61 10.24 12.05
CA LEU A 68 1.01 9.34 13.04
C LEU A 68 2.01 8.27 13.52
N GLY A 69 2.88 7.78 12.64
CA GLY A 69 3.93 6.83 12.99
C GLY A 69 5.03 7.44 13.86
N ILE A 70 5.44 8.67 13.51
CA ILE A 70 6.40 9.46 14.30
C ILE A 70 5.86 9.69 15.71
N ASP A 71 4.67 10.28 15.82
CA ASP A 71 4.00 10.59 17.09
C ASP A 71 3.86 9.35 17.99
N ALA A 72 3.35 8.25 17.41
CA ALA A 72 3.06 7.05 18.19
C ALA A 72 4.32 6.29 18.65
N SER A 73 5.46 6.55 18.00
CA SER A 73 6.75 5.92 18.34
C SER A 73 7.66 6.84 19.17
N GLN A 74 7.28 8.11 19.36
CA GLN A 74 8.12 9.14 19.98
C GLN A 74 9.47 9.32 19.28
N ASN A 75 9.56 8.97 17.99
CA ASN A 75 10.71 9.28 17.14
C ASN A 75 10.60 10.69 16.55
N THR A 76 11.64 11.12 15.83
CA THR A 76 11.62 12.36 15.04
C THR A 76 11.67 12.09 13.54
N MET A 77 11.81 10.83 13.13
CA MET A 77 11.88 10.39 11.75
C MET A 77 10.91 9.25 11.54
N GLY A 78 10.24 9.26 10.38
CA GLY A 78 9.23 8.28 10.06
C GLY A 78 9.21 7.93 8.58
N VAL A 79 8.74 6.72 8.31
CA VAL A 79 8.42 6.21 7.00
C VAL A 79 7.01 5.63 7.00
N ALA A 80 6.29 5.85 5.93
CA ALA A 80 5.03 5.17 5.65
C ALA A 80 4.91 4.88 4.15
N SER A 81 3.92 4.07 3.81
CA SER A 81 3.59 3.74 2.42
C SER A 81 2.10 3.76 2.16
N GLU A 82 1.73 4.23 0.97
CA GLU A 82 0.37 4.27 0.46
C GLU A 82 0.32 3.89 -1.02
N GLY A 83 -0.69 3.11 -1.37
CA GLY A 83 -0.91 2.62 -2.73
C GLY A 83 -2.24 3.10 -3.30
N SER A 84 -2.34 3.19 -4.62
CA SER A 84 -3.57 3.52 -5.32
C SER A 84 -3.69 2.69 -6.58
N PHE A 85 -4.91 2.29 -6.91
CA PHE A 85 -5.24 1.62 -8.17
C PHE A 85 -6.15 2.53 -8.96
N VAL A 86 -5.74 2.86 -10.18
CA VAL A 86 -6.45 3.76 -11.11
C VAL A 86 -6.49 3.12 -12.49
N PRO A 87 -7.36 3.58 -13.42
CA PRO A 87 -7.21 3.23 -14.82
C PRO A 87 -5.85 3.71 -15.36
N ASP A 88 -5.26 2.95 -16.28
CA ASP A 88 -4.03 3.30 -17.00
C ASP A 88 -4.10 4.75 -17.53
N PRO A 89 -3.10 5.60 -17.22
CA PRO A 89 -3.10 7.00 -17.65
C PRO A 89 -2.99 7.20 -19.18
N TYR A 90 -2.55 6.20 -19.93
CA TYR A 90 -2.40 6.29 -21.39
C TYR A 90 -3.65 5.82 -22.11
N SER A 91 -4.11 4.61 -21.83
CA SER A 91 -5.23 3.99 -22.56
C SER A 91 -6.56 4.01 -21.78
N GLY A 92 -6.52 4.08 -20.45
CA GLY A 92 -7.70 4.00 -19.58
C GLY A 92 -8.30 2.60 -19.45
N PHE A 93 -7.74 1.57 -20.10
CA PHE A 93 -8.36 0.24 -20.19
C PHE A 93 -7.82 -0.79 -19.21
N MET A 94 -6.62 -0.58 -18.66
CA MET A 94 -5.98 -1.54 -17.77
C MET A 94 -5.87 -0.98 -16.34
N PRO A 95 -5.96 -1.82 -15.31
CA PRO A 95 -5.67 -1.39 -13.96
C PRO A 95 -4.18 -1.01 -13.81
N TRP A 96 -3.94 0.12 -13.13
CA TRP A 96 -2.62 0.70 -12.92
C TRP A 96 -2.39 0.92 -11.43
N ASN A 97 -1.28 0.39 -10.92
CA ASN A 97 -0.87 0.54 -9.53
C ASN A 97 0.11 1.72 -9.42
N ILE A 98 -0.09 2.57 -8.41
CA ILE A 98 0.81 3.64 -8.02
C ILE A 98 1.13 3.45 -6.55
N GLU A 99 2.39 3.16 -6.23
CA GLU A 99 2.88 3.04 -4.86
C GLU A 99 3.78 4.23 -4.51
N MET A 100 3.57 4.76 -3.31
CA MET A 100 4.35 5.85 -2.74
C MET A 100 4.91 5.43 -1.38
N VAL A 101 6.18 5.74 -1.14
CA VAL A 101 6.85 5.58 0.16
C VAL A 101 7.46 6.92 0.54
N MET A 102 7.09 7.45 1.71
CA MET A 102 7.55 8.76 2.16
C MET A 102 8.44 8.60 3.38
N PHE A 103 9.56 9.31 3.39
CA PHE A 103 10.40 9.56 4.56
C PHE A 103 10.18 11.00 5.03
N VAL A 104 10.07 11.20 6.34
CA VAL A 104 10.02 12.50 7.00
C VAL A 104 11.06 12.56 8.11
N ASP A 105 11.71 13.72 8.25
CA ASP A 105 12.53 14.09 9.40
C ASP A 105 12.05 15.44 9.95
N ASP A 106 11.36 15.40 11.09
CA ASP A 106 10.71 16.57 11.69
C ASP A 106 11.72 17.56 12.29
N LEU A 107 12.88 17.09 12.77
CA LEU A 107 13.93 17.97 13.31
C LEU A 107 14.49 18.91 12.25
N HIS A 108 14.37 18.49 11.00
CA HIS A 108 15.07 19.05 9.87
C HIS A 108 14.12 19.57 8.79
N GLY A 109 12.80 19.41 9.00
CA GLY A 109 11.76 19.82 8.05
C GLY A 109 11.92 19.16 6.68
N LEU A 110 12.35 17.89 6.65
CA LEU A 110 12.60 17.15 5.41
C LEU A 110 11.44 16.21 5.10
N GLU A 111 11.01 16.23 3.85
CA GLU A 111 10.06 15.28 3.29
C GLU A 111 10.61 14.77 1.94
N VAL A 112 10.72 13.45 1.79
CA VAL A 112 11.16 12.81 0.54
C VAL A 112 10.17 11.71 0.17
N VAL A 113 9.75 11.69 -1.09
CA VAL A 113 8.80 10.70 -1.60
C VAL A 113 9.42 9.88 -2.72
N GLY A 114 9.51 8.57 -2.49
CA GLY A 114 9.77 7.56 -3.51
C GLY A 114 8.47 7.06 -4.12
N THR A 115 8.50 6.78 -5.43
CA THR A 115 7.32 6.40 -6.21
C THR A 115 7.65 5.30 -7.21
N ALA A 116 6.73 4.36 -7.39
CA ALA A 116 6.75 3.42 -8.49
C ALA A 116 5.33 3.22 -9.03
N GLN A 117 5.21 2.98 -10.33
CA GLN A 117 3.93 2.75 -10.96
C GLN A 117 4.03 1.80 -12.16
N GLY A 118 2.96 1.06 -12.42
CA GLY A 118 2.93 0.06 -13.48
C GLY A 118 1.59 -0.65 -13.59
N SER A 119 1.48 -1.52 -14.60
CA SER A 119 0.33 -2.41 -14.77
C SER A 119 0.11 -3.27 -13.52
N ALA A 120 -1.16 -3.45 -13.15
CA ALA A 120 -1.55 -4.10 -11.91
C ALA A 120 -2.34 -5.39 -12.16
N MET A 121 -2.11 -6.41 -11.34
CA MET A 121 -3.05 -7.53 -11.23
C MET A 121 -4.22 -7.11 -10.34
N SER A 122 -5.25 -6.51 -10.95
CA SER A 122 -6.47 -6.03 -10.29
C SER A 122 -7.69 -6.26 -11.20
N MET A 123 -8.13 -7.50 -11.25
CA MET A 123 -9.32 -7.93 -11.98
C MET A 123 -10.51 -8.06 -11.04
N SER A 124 -11.71 -7.93 -11.60
CA SER A 124 -12.96 -8.20 -10.90
C SER A 124 -14.05 -8.68 -11.86
N GLY A 125 -15.04 -9.40 -11.32
CA GLY A 125 -16.15 -9.93 -12.11
C GLY A 125 -17.29 -10.46 -11.25
N PHE A 126 -18.40 -10.82 -11.90
CA PHE A 126 -19.55 -11.47 -11.27
C PHE A 126 -19.72 -12.88 -11.81
N PHE A 127 -19.88 -13.85 -10.91
CA PHE A 127 -19.93 -15.26 -11.28
C PHE A 127 -21.12 -15.95 -10.63
N ARG A 128 -21.80 -16.81 -11.40
CA ARG A 128 -22.82 -17.76 -10.91
C ARG A 128 -22.35 -19.20 -10.93
N ASP A 129 -21.32 -19.46 -11.71
CA ASP A 129 -20.85 -20.78 -12.07
C ASP A 129 -19.40 -20.91 -11.62
N ILE A 130 -19.07 -22.07 -11.05
CA ILE A 130 -17.74 -22.34 -10.51
C ILE A 130 -16.69 -22.47 -11.61
N ASP A 131 -17.02 -23.01 -12.78
CA ASP A 131 -16.09 -23.17 -13.90
C ASP A 131 -15.71 -21.81 -14.47
N ALA A 132 -16.68 -20.91 -14.62
CA ALA A 132 -16.43 -19.52 -15.02
C ALA A 132 -15.57 -18.77 -13.99
N LEU A 133 -15.81 -19.00 -12.70
CA LEU A 133 -14.99 -18.44 -11.62
C LEU A 133 -13.55 -18.99 -11.68
N LEU A 134 -13.37 -20.29 -11.90
CA LEU A 134 -12.05 -20.90 -11.97
C LEU A 134 -11.24 -20.40 -13.18
N GLN A 135 -11.89 -20.15 -14.32
CA GLN A 135 -11.23 -19.50 -15.46
C GLN A 135 -10.78 -18.07 -15.11
N PHE A 136 -11.67 -17.27 -14.53
CA PHE A 136 -11.31 -15.93 -14.06
C PHE A 136 -10.18 -15.96 -13.03
N ALA A 137 -10.19 -16.92 -12.10
CA ALA A 137 -9.17 -17.03 -11.08
C ALA A 137 -7.78 -17.24 -11.71
N GLN A 138 -7.67 -18.08 -12.74
CA GLN A 138 -6.43 -18.27 -13.49
C GLN A 138 -5.96 -16.96 -14.13
N ASP A 139 -6.85 -16.25 -14.82
CA ASP A 139 -6.54 -14.97 -15.47
C ASP A 139 -6.11 -13.91 -14.45
N ALA A 140 -6.73 -13.93 -13.26
CA ALA A 140 -6.44 -13.06 -12.13
C ALA A 140 -5.16 -13.45 -11.36
N GLY A 141 -4.37 -14.42 -11.83
CA GLY A 141 -3.10 -14.82 -11.24
C GLY A 141 -3.21 -15.68 -9.97
N PHE A 142 -4.37 -16.27 -9.70
CA PHE A 142 -4.59 -17.17 -8.57
C PHE A 142 -3.79 -18.48 -8.72
N PRO A 143 -3.23 -19.08 -7.65
CA PRO A 143 -3.32 -18.65 -6.25
C PRO A 143 -2.25 -17.64 -5.81
N SER A 144 -1.29 -17.29 -6.68
CA SER A 144 -0.22 -16.36 -6.33
C SER A 144 -0.75 -14.99 -5.93
N HIS A 145 -1.81 -14.55 -6.60
CA HIS A 145 -2.62 -13.39 -6.24
C HIS A 145 -3.90 -13.91 -5.59
N ALA A 146 -4.08 -13.59 -4.30
CA ALA A 146 -5.27 -14.02 -3.59
C ALA A 146 -6.53 -13.32 -4.13
N LEU A 147 -7.69 -13.89 -3.86
CA LEU A 147 -8.99 -13.34 -4.22
C LEU A 147 -9.79 -12.94 -2.97
N MET A 148 -10.78 -12.08 -3.17
CA MET A 148 -11.83 -11.78 -2.20
C MET A 148 -13.21 -11.86 -2.84
N LEU A 149 -14.22 -12.24 -2.05
CA LEU A 149 -15.58 -12.52 -2.51
C LEU A 149 -16.60 -11.69 -1.75
N ARG A 150 -17.66 -11.28 -2.45
CA ARG A 150 -18.81 -10.54 -1.92
C ARG A 150 -20.14 -11.13 -2.44
N PRO A 151 -21.12 -11.43 -1.57
CA PRO A 151 -22.34 -12.10 -1.99
C PRO A 151 -23.21 -11.36 -3.01
N GLU A 152 -23.33 -10.03 -2.96
CA GLU A 152 -24.34 -9.33 -3.79
C GLU A 152 -23.75 -8.31 -4.77
N SER A 153 -22.78 -7.52 -4.33
CA SER A 153 -22.25 -6.40 -5.11
C SER A 153 -20.83 -6.03 -4.69
N GLN A 154 -20.17 -5.22 -5.52
CA GLN A 154 -18.86 -4.64 -5.22
C GLN A 154 -18.83 -3.82 -3.92
N THR A 155 -19.99 -3.34 -3.46
CA THR A 155 -20.16 -2.52 -2.25
C THR A 155 -20.82 -3.27 -1.10
N ASP A 156 -21.11 -4.57 -1.24
CA ASP A 156 -21.61 -5.38 -0.12
C ASP A 156 -20.61 -5.31 1.03
N LYS A 157 -21.06 -5.28 2.29
CA LYS A 157 -20.14 -5.22 3.44
C LYS A 157 -19.62 -6.60 3.83
N ARG A 158 -20.35 -7.67 3.48
CA ARG A 158 -19.94 -9.05 3.71
C ARG A 158 -18.80 -9.39 2.76
N ILE A 159 -17.66 -9.78 3.32
CA ILE A 159 -16.45 -10.05 2.56
C ILE A 159 -15.70 -11.25 3.11
N THR A 160 -15.31 -12.14 2.21
CA THR A 160 -14.32 -13.17 2.48
C THR A 160 -13.03 -12.75 1.79
N LYS A 161 -11.94 -12.56 2.54
CA LYS A 161 -10.67 -12.00 2.05
C LYS A 161 -9.56 -13.03 2.07
N GLY A 162 -8.52 -12.82 1.26
CA GLY A 162 -7.27 -13.57 1.35
C GLY A 162 -7.40 -15.04 0.94
N ILE A 163 -8.31 -15.34 0.03
CA ILE A 163 -8.48 -16.70 -0.50
C ILE A 163 -7.29 -17.00 -1.40
N ALA A 164 -6.50 -18.01 -1.05
CA ALA A 164 -5.25 -18.35 -1.74
C ALA A 164 -5.11 -19.85 -2.05
N ASP A 165 -6.21 -20.61 -1.99
CA ASP A 165 -6.25 -22.02 -2.39
C ASP A 165 -7.63 -22.40 -2.94
N ILE A 166 -7.65 -23.41 -3.82
CA ILE A 166 -8.82 -23.75 -4.63
C ILE A 166 -9.99 -24.27 -3.79
N GLU A 167 -9.72 -24.94 -2.67
CA GLU A 167 -10.76 -25.54 -1.83
C GLU A 167 -11.45 -24.46 -0.98
N THR A 168 -10.69 -23.50 -0.44
CA THR A 168 -11.23 -22.30 0.20
C THR A 168 -12.02 -21.45 -0.82
N LEU A 169 -11.56 -21.34 -2.07
CA LEU A 169 -12.28 -20.60 -3.11
C LEU A 169 -13.65 -21.20 -3.40
N LYS A 170 -13.72 -22.52 -3.63
CA LYS A 170 -14.98 -23.23 -3.90
C LYS A 170 -15.96 -23.11 -2.74
N SER A 171 -15.49 -23.37 -1.51
CA SER A 171 -16.32 -23.30 -0.32
C SER A 171 -16.86 -21.90 -0.05
N ALA A 172 -16.00 -20.87 -0.09
CA ALA A 172 -16.40 -19.48 0.10
C ALA A 172 -17.35 -19.00 -1.00
N PHE A 173 -17.19 -19.47 -2.25
CA PHE A 173 -18.09 -19.15 -3.34
C PHE A 173 -19.49 -19.73 -3.11
N MET A 174 -19.60 -21.01 -2.76
CA MET A 174 -20.89 -21.63 -2.45
C MET A 174 -21.59 -20.91 -1.27
N GLU A 175 -20.85 -20.57 -0.23
CA GLU A 175 -21.41 -19.81 0.91
C GLU A 175 -21.90 -18.42 0.48
N ALA A 176 -21.10 -17.69 -0.30
CA ALA A 176 -21.47 -16.37 -0.80
C ALA A 176 -22.69 -16.44 -1.75
N GLN A 177 -22.83 -17.51 -2.54
CA GLN A 177 -24.02 -17.72 -3.39
C GLN A 177 -25.29 -17.90 -2.57
N LEU A 178 -25.25 -18.66 -1.47
CA LEU A 178 -26.41 -18.82 -0.57
C LEU A 178 -26.83 -17.49 0.07
N GLN A 179 -25.88 -16.57 0.25
CA GLN A 179 -26.11 -15.24 0.79
C GLN A 179 -26.55 -14.20 -0.25
N SER A 180 -26.47 -14.54 -1.54
CA SER A 180 -26.80 -13.70 -2.70
C SER A 180 -28.26 -13.87 -3.10
N ARG A 181 -28.99 -12.77 -3.33
CA ARG A 181 -30.40 -12.86 -3.77
C ARG A 181 -30.55 -13.40 -5.18
N ASN A 182 -29.55 -13.18 -6.04
CA ASN A 182 -29.59 -13.51 -7.46
C ASN A 182 -28.59 -14.62 -7.85
N GLY A 183 -27.95 -15.25 -6.86
CA GLY A 183 -26.94 -16.30 -7.01
C GLY A 183 -25.64 -15.87 -7.69
N LYS A 184 -25.44 -14.56 -7.95
CA LYS A 184 -24.18 -14.00 -8.47
C LYS A 184 -23.33 -13.55 -7.29
N VAL A 185 -22.06 -13.94 -7.29
CA VAL A 185 -21.06 -13.46 -6.33
C VAL A 185 -20.09 -12.55 -7.07
N PHE A 186 -19.77 -11.42 -6.47
CA PHE A 186 -18.73 -10.53 -6.94
C PHE A 186 -17.38 -11.02 -6.43
N VAL A 187 -16.40 -11.13 -7.33
CA VAL A 187 -15.06 -11.62 -7.03
C VAL A 187 -14.04 -10.64 -7.58
N GLU A 188 -13.00 -10.34 -6.79
CA GLU A 188 -11.91 -9.46 -7.20
C GLU A 188 -10.58 -9.92 -6.61
N ASN A 189 -9.46 -9.46 -7.20
CA ASN A 189 -8.15 -9.66 -6.59
C ASN A 189 -8.07 -8.99 -5.21
N ASP A 190 -7.45 -9.69 -4.26
CA ASP A 190 -7.12 -9.12 -2.97
C ASP A 190 -5.88 -8.24 -3.07
N LEU A 191 -6.12 -6.93 -3.09
CA LEU A 191 -5.06 -5.95 -3.31
C LEU A 191 -4.19 -5.72 -2.07
N ARG A 192 -4.45 -6.33 -0.90
CA ARG A 192 -3.56 -6.19 0.28
C ARG A 192 -2.16 -6.69 -0.09
N ALA A 193 -1.11 -5.99 0.39
CA ALA A 193 0.25 -6.24 -0.11
C ALA A 193 0.71 -7.69 0.03
N PHE A 194 0.49 -8.34 1.18
CA PHE A 194 0.83 -9.76 1.35
C PHE A 194 0.07 -10.73 0.43
N CYS A 195 -1.06 -10.30 -0.16
CA CYS A 195 -1.90 -11.08 -1.07
C CYS A 195 -1.55 -10.89 -2.55
N ASN A 196 -0.72 -9.90 -2.89
CA ASN A 196 -0.52 -9.46 -4.26
C ASN A 196 0.98 -9.26 -4.58
N PRO A 197 1.67 -10.29 -5.11
CA PRO A 197 3.10 -10.24 -5.38
C PRO A 197 3.53 -9.12 -6.34
N THR A 198 2.73 -8.81 -7.37
CA THR A 198 3.05 -7.71 -8.29
C THR A 198 3.01 -6.36 -7.58
N ARG A 199 2.07 -6.17 -6.66
CA ARG A 199 2.04 -5.00 -5.77
C ARG A 199 3.25 -4.96 -4.83
N GLN A 200 3.68 -6.09 -4.26
CA GLN A 200 4.89 -6.14 -3.43
C GLN A 200 6.12 -5.62 -4.18
N LYS A 201 6.26 -6.00 -5.46
CA LYS A 201 7.35 -5.52 -6.31
C LYS A 201 7.29 -4.01 -6.56
N MET A 202 6.09 -3.44 -6.72
CA MET A 202 5.92 -1.98 -6.83
C MET A 202 6.32 -1.25 -5.53
N ILE A 203 5.99 -1.82 -4.36
CA ILE A 203 6.40 -1.25 -3.06
C ILE A 203 7.93 -1.29 -2.90
N GLU A 204 8.57 -2.39 -3.31
CA GLU A 204 10.02 -2.52 -3.34
C GLU A 204 10.65 -1.41 -4.20
N GLN A 205 10.19 -1.25 -5.44
CA GLN A 205 10.68 -0.23 -6.36
C GLN A 205 10.47 1.20 -5.84
N ALA A 206 9.32 1.49 -5.23
CA ALA A 206 9.06 2.79 -4.63
C ALA A 206 10.00 3.07 -3.44
N THR A 207 10.38 2.03 -2.70
CA THR A 207 11.36 2.13 -1.60
C THR A 207 12.78 2.34 -2.12
N GLU A 208 13.14 1.69 -3.23
CA GLU A 208 14.44 1.89 -3.89
C GLU A 208 14.57 3.32 -4.44
N ASP A 209 13.52 3.83 -5.09
CA ASP A 209 13.45 5.23 -5.56
C ASP A 209 13.57 6.23 -4.40
N LEU A 210 12.91 5.96 -3.27
CA LEU A 210 13.06 6.76 -2.04
C LEU A 210 14.52 6.84 -1.60
N VAL A 211 15.18 5.68 -1.47
CA VAL A 211 16.59 5.59 -1.06
C VAL A 211 17.50 6.32 -2.03
N GLN A 212 17.27 6.17 -3.34
CA GLN A 212 18.04 6.87 -4.36
C GLN A 212 17.92 8.40 -4.20
N LYS A 213 16.70 8.91 -4.02
CA LYS A 213 16.45 10.34 -3.78
C LYS A 213 17.12 10.84 -2.51
N MET A 214 17.07 10.07 -1.43
CA MET A 214 17.74 10.41 -0.16
C MET A 214 19.27 10.45 -0.28
N ARG A 215 19.87 9.72 -1.23
CA ARG A 215 21.32 9.71 -1.49
C ARG A 215 21.80 10.82 -2.41
N VAL A 216 21.02 11.14 -3.45
CA VAL A 216 21.38 12.12 -4.48
C VAL A 216 21.07 13.55 -4.03
N SER A 217 20.08 13.73 -3.17
CA SER A 217 19.78 15.05 -2.63
C SER A 217 20.95 15.52 -1.77
N ASP A 218 21.69 16.54 -2.22
CA ASP A 218 22.52 17.35 -1.33
C ASP A 218 21.58 18.18 -0.48
N LEU A 219 21.03 17.53 0.55
CA LEU A 219 19.96 18.06 1.38
C LEU A 219 20.36 19.37 2.05
N SER A 220 21.66 19.70 2.09
CA SER A 220 22.18 21.00 2.54
C SER A 220 21.57 22.22 1.82
N ALA A 221 21.07 22.08 0.58
CA ALA A 221 20.33 23.13 -0.12
C ALA A 221 18.87 23.25 0.34
N ILE A 222 18.22 22.12 0.68
CA ILE A 222 16.86 22.08 1.24
C ILE A 222 16.85 22.61 2.69
N TYR A 223 17.90 22.29 3.46
CA TYR A 223 18.14 22.79 4.82
C TYR A 223 18.20 24.33 4.92
N LYS A 224 18.71 25.01 3.88
CA LYS A 224 18.81 26.48 3.86
C LYS A 224 17.53 27.18 3.39
N GLY A 225 16.64 26.47 2.69
CA GLY A 225 15.37 27.03 2.21
C GLY A 225 14.33 27.20 3.31
N ASN A 226 14.29 26.29 4.29
CA ASN A 226 13.29 26.31 5.36
C ASN A 226 13.66 27.16 6.59
N SER A 227 14.92 27.56 6.77
CA SER A 227 15.30 28.50 7.85
C SER A 227 14.90 29.95 7.57
N LEU A 228 14.65 30.31 6.29
CA LEU A 228 14.17 31.64 5.90
C LEU A 228 12.64 31.75 5.91
N ALA A 229 11.91 30.63 5.93
CA ALA A 229 10.44 30.62 5.95
C ALA A 229 9.84 30.70 7.37
N TYR A 230 10.64 30.52 8.42
CA TYR A 230 10.21 30.64 9.83
C TYR A 230 10.53 31.99 10.48
N GLN A 231 11.02 32.97 9.72
CA GLN A 231 11.25 34.36 10.18
C GLN A 231 10.33 35.40 9.53
N ALA A 232 9.30 34.99 8.79
CA ALA A 232 8.29 35.91 8.28
C ALA A 232 6.90 35.28 8.37
N SER A 233 6.03 36.00 9.10
CA SER A 233 4.59 35.83 9.36
C SER A 233 4.16 34.83 10.44
#